data_AF-A0A973RLH2-F1
#
_entry.id   AF-A0A973RLH2-F1
#
_cell.length_a   1.000
_cell.length_b   1.000
_cell.length_c   1.000
_cell.angle_alpha   90.00
_cell.angle_beta   90.00
_cell.angle_gamma   90.00
#
_symmetry.space_group_name_H-M   'P 1'
#
loop_
_entity.id
_entity.type
_entity.pdbx_description
1 polymer ?
#
loop_
_entity_poly.entity_id
_entity_poly.type
_entity_poly.pdbx_seq_one_letter_code
_entity_poly.pdbx_strand_id
1 'polypeptide(L)'
;MGGIQTIDVRLEPAHAGWRLDRALAAAVPTLSRERLKALIRSGAVETKGSAVRDPALKVRGDEALKVAVPEPTPAHNEPQDIALTILFEDEHLLVVDKPAGLVVHPAAGNLDGTLVNALLHHCAGQLSGIGGVARPGIVHRIDKDTSGLLVVAKSDAAHEGLAKQFAAHSIDRRYVAIVNGVPKAG
;
A
#
# COMPACT_ATOMS: atom_id res chain seq x y z
N MET A 1 17.35 -14.70 -2.99
CA MET A 1 17.94 -13.37 -2.77
C MET A 1 16.99 -12.38 -3.43
N GLY A 2 16.31 -11.54 -2.65
CA GLY A 2 15.35 -10.57 -3.21
C GLY A 2 16.05 -9.57 -4.12
N GLY A 3 15.43 -9.21 -5.23
CA GLY A 3 15.98 -8.23 -6.16
C GLY A 3 16.10 -6.85 -5.51
N ILE A 4 16.96 -6.00 -6.06
CA ILE A 4 17.02 -4.58 -5.72
C ILE A 4 16.72 -3.80 -6.99
N GLN A 5 15.62 -3.06 -7.00
CA GLN A 5 15.34 -2.10 -8.04
C GLN A 5 16.07 -0.80 -7.72
N THR A 6 16.80 -0.22 -8.67
CA THR A 6 17.41 1.11 -8.49
C THR A 6 16.61 2.14 -9.27
N ILE A 7 16.23 3.24 -8.61
CA ILE A 7 15.59 4.40 -9.23
C ILE A 7 16.62 5.53 -9.24
N ASP A 8 17.03 5.97 -10.43
CA ASP A 8 17.84 7.17 -10.61
C ASP A 8 16.94 8.41 -10.56
N VAL A 9 17.25 9.33 -9.66
CA VAL A 9 16.45 10.54 -9.40
C VAL A 9 17.34 11.76 -9.62
N ARG A 10 16.89 12.70 -10.45
CA ARG A 10 17.53 14.00 -10.58
C ARG A 10 16.61 15.07 -10.00
N LEU A 11 17.06 15.73 -8.94
CA LEU A 11 16.32 16.85 -8.38
C LEU A 11 16.41 18.07 -9.30
N GLU A 12 15.31 18.79 -9.37
CA GLU A 12 15.20 20.05 -10.10
C GLU A 12 15.39 21.28 -9.19
N PRO A 13 15.76 22.46 -9.75
CA PRO A 13 15.99 23.68 -8.96
C PRO A 13 14.80 24.08 -8.07
N ALA A 14 13.58 23.73 -8.46
CA ALA A 14 12.37 23.96 -7.67
C ALA A 14 12.38 23.27 -6.29
N HIS A 15 13.19 22.22 -6.12
CA HIS A 15 13.34 21.50 -4.85
C HIS A 15 14.38 22.14 -3.92
N ALA A 16 15.12 23.16 -4.35
CA ALA A 16 16.16 23.79 -3.55
C ALA A 16 15.62 24.23 -2.17
N GLY A 17 16.35 23.88 -1.11
CA GLY A 17 15.98 24.16 0.28
C GLY A 17 14.92 23.22 0.87
N TRP A 18 14.34 22.30 0.10
CA TRP A 18 13.41 21.30 0.61
C TRP A 18 14.16 20.25 1.42
N ARG A 19 13.46 19.60 2.36
CA ARG A 19 13.95 18.38 3.00
C ARG A 19 14.04 17.26 1.98
N LEU A 20 15.09 16.44 2.07
CA LEU A 20 15.34 15.32 1.17
C LEU A 20 14.15 14.38 1.07
N ASP A 21 13.51 14.04 2.21
CA ASP A 21 12.32 13.19 2.23
C ASP A 21 11.16 13.75 1.39
N ARG A 22 10.97 15.07 1.40
CA ARG A 22 9.94 15.77 0.66
C ARG A 22 10.31 15.90 -0.81
N ALA A 23 11.55 16.22 -1.12
CA ALA A 23 12.05 16.35 -2.50
C ALA A 23 11.96 15.00 -3.24
N LEU A 24 12.38 13.92 -2.59
CA LEU A 24 12.26 12.57 -3.17
C LEU A 24 10.80 12.13 -3.33
N ALA A 25 9.90 12.47 -2.41
CA ALA A 25 8.49 12.12 -2.54
C ALA A 25 7.81 12.84 -3.72
N ALA A 26 8.26 14.05 -4.06
CA ALA A 26 7.80 14.75 -5.25
C ALA A 26 8.38 14.15 -6.54
N ALA A 27 9.65 13.77 -6.52
CA ALA A 27 10.35 13.21 -7.69
C ALA A 27 10.05 11.72 -7.96
N VAL A 28 9.62 10.97 -6.93
CA VAL A 28 9.30 9.53 -7.01
C VAL A 28 7.89 9.30 -6.47
N PRO A 29 6.83 9.69 -7.21
CA PRO A 29 5.45 9.64 -6.73
C PRO A 29 4.94 8.20 -6.49
N THR A 30 5.64 7.20 -7.03
CA THR A 30 5.33 5.78 -6.81
C THR A 30 5.65 5.30 -5.40
N LEU A 31 6.47 6.03 -4.63
CA LEU A 31 6.83 5.70 -3.25
C LEU A 31 6.25 6.71 -2.27
N SER A 32 5.72 6.24 -1.15
CA SER A 32 5.26 7.12 -0.09
C SER A 32 6.43 7.84 0.59
N ARG A 33 6.15 9.01 1.16
CA ARG A 33 7.16 9.78 1.91
C ARG A 33 7.71 9.00 3.11
N GLU A 34 6.87 8.23 3.80
CA GLU A 34 7.32 7.40 4.92
C GLU A 34 8.21 6.24 4.45
N ARG A 35 7.90 5.62 3.30
CA ARG A 35 8.77 4.61 2.69
C ARG A 35 10.14 5.22 2.33
N LEU A 36 10.15 6.40 1.74
CA LEU A 36 11.39 7.13 1.43
C LEU A 36 12.19 7.47 2.68
N LYS A 37 11.56 7.92 3.76
CA LYS A 37 12.26 8.13 5.05
C LYS A 37 12.91 6.86 5.57
N ALA A 38 12.23 5.71 5.45
CA ALA A 38 12.79 4.43 5.86
C ALA A 38 14.02 4.06 5.01
N LEU A 39 13.92 4.20 3.68
CA LEU A 39 15.03 3.95 2.74
C LEU A 39 16.23 4.86 3.00
N ILE A 40 15.99 6.15 3.25
CA ILE A 40 17.05 7.10 3.62
C ILE A 40 17.74 6.61 4.90
N ARG A 41 16.99 6.36 5.98
CA ARG A 41 17.56 5.92 7.27
C ARG A 41 18.33 4.62 7.17
N SER A 42 17.90 3.68 6.33
CA SER A 42 18.60 2.41 6.11
C SER A 42 19.85 2.56 5.24
N GLY A 43 20.12 3.75 4.68
CA GLY A 43 21.24 3.99 3.77
C GLY A 43 21.01 3.47 2.35
N ALA A 44 19.76 3.26 1.96
CA ALA A 44 19.38 2.86 0.60
C ALA A 44 19.29 4.04 -0.40
N VAL A 45 19.62 5.25 0.05
CA VAL A 45 19.68 6.43 -0.81
C VAL A 45 21.11 6.94 -0.87
N GLU A 46 21.64 7.14 -2.07
CA GLU A 46 23.02 7.58 -2.29
C GLU A 46 23.10 8.83 -3.16
N THR A 47 24.08 9.68 -2.88
CA THR A 47 24.50 10.81 -3.72
C THR A 47 25.99 10.74 -3.95
N LYS A 48 26.44 10.84 -5.21
CA LYS A 48 27.87 10.78 -5.59
C LYS A 48 28.62 9.58 -4.97
N GLY A 49 27.95 8.43 -4.85
CA GLY A 49 28.52 7.21 -4.27
C GLY A 49 28.62 7.19 -2.74
N SER A 50 27.99 8.13 -2.04
CA SER A 50 27.91 8.15 -0.57
C SER A 50 26.45 8.06 -0.11
N ALA A 51 26.17 7.17 0.85
CA ALA A 51 24.84 7.01 1.43
C ALA A 51 24.41 8.27 2.20
N VAL A 52 23.19 8.73 1.95
CA VAL A 52 22.53 9.79 2.70
C VAL A 52 21.54 9.17 3.66
N ARG A 53 21.70 9.47 4.96
CA ARG A 53 20.90 8.86 6.03
C ARG A 53 20.00 9.81 6.81
N ASP A 54 20.09 11.11 6.54
CA ASP A 54 19.23 12.12 7.16
C ASP A 54 18.07 12.52 6.22
N PRO A 55 16.81 12.13 6.53
CA PRO A 55 15.66 12.53 5.73
C PRO A 55 15.35 14.02 5.78
N ALA A 56 15.84 14.74 6.81
CA ALA A 56 15.64 16.18 6.99
C ALA A 56 16.70 17.04 6.30
N LEU A 57 17.74 16.43 5.70
CA LEU A 57 18.78 17.14 4.96
C LEU A 57 18.18 18.08 3.92
N LYS A 58 18.64 19.33 3.89
CA LYS A 58 18.23 20.28 2.85
C LYS A 58 18.95 20.00 1.54
N VAL A 59 18.21 19.88 0.46
CA VAL A 59 18.74 19.65 -0.89
C VAL A 59 19.01 20.97 -1.60
N ARG A 60 19.91 20.97 -2.58
CA ARG A 60 20.29 22.15 -3.39
C ARG A 60 19.46 22.27 -4.67
N GLY A 61 18.77 21.20 -5.07
CA GLY A 61 17.90 21.20 -6.24
C GLY A 61 18.64 20.90 -7.55
N ASP A 62 19.77 20.21 -7.46
CA ASP A 62 20.56 19.75 -8.62
C ASP A 62 21.13 18.35 -8.42
N GLU A 63 20.85 17.73 -7.26
CA GLU A 63 21.42 16.44 -6.89
C GLU A 63 20.93 15.32 -7.80
N ALA A 64 21.89 14.48 -8.22
CA ALA A 64 21.62 13.15 -8.74
C ALA A 64 21.70 12.14 -7.59
N LEU A 65 20.58 11.48 -7.33
CA LEU A 65 20.40 10.51 -6.25
C LEU A 65 20.10 9.13 -6.84
N LYS A 66 20.57 8.09 -6.18
CA LYS A 66 20.16 6.71 -6.45
C LYS A 66 19.36 6.20 -5.27
N VAL A 67 18.15 5.71 -5.54
CA VAL A 67 17.29 5.09 -4.52
C VAL A 67 17.26 3.59 -4.80
N ALA A 68 17.94 2.82 -3.97
CA ALA A 68 17.86 1.37 -3.96
C ALA A 68 16.58 0.96 -3.23
N VAL A 69 15.63 0.36 -3.94
CA VAL A 69 14.39 -0.16 -3.40
C VAL A 69 14.51 -1.69 -3.36
N PRO A 70 14.71 -2.29 -2.18
CA PRO A 70 14.66 -3.74 -2.05
C PRO A 70 13.26 -4.23 -2.43
N GLU A 71 13.20 -5.35 -3.16
CA GLU A 71 11.94 -6.05 -3.38
C GLU A 71 11.27 -6.37 -2.04
N PRO A 72 9.94 -6.28 -1.97
CA PRO A 72 9.23 -6.67 -0.78
C PRO A 72 9.47 -8.16 -0.49
N THR A 73 9.81 -8.49 0.75
CA THR A 73 9.85 -9.87 1.22
C THR A 73 8.45 -10.49 1.08
N PRO A 74 8.32 -11.75 0.66
CA PRO A 74 7.01 -12.40 0.53
C PRO A 74 6.18 -12.34 1.82
N ALA A 75 4.86 -12.24 1.67
CA ALA A 75 3.94 -12.51 2.78
C ALA A 75 4.16 -13.94 3.28
N HIS A 76 3.91 -14.22 4.56
CA HIS A 76 3.81 -15.61 5.05
C HIS A 76 2.64 -16.38 4.41
N ASN A 77 1.74 -15.68 3.71
CA ASN A 77 0.55 -16.26 3.10
C ASN A 77 0.86 -16.59 1.63
N GLU A 78 0.53 -17.80 1.21
CA GLU A 78 0.71 -18.26 -0.16
C GLU A 78 -0.39 -17.70 -1.09
N PRO A 79 -0.06 -17.35 -2.35
CA PRO A 79 -1.06 -16.98 -3.36
C PRO A 79 -1.94 -18.19 -3.72
N GLN A 80 -3.25 -17.97 -3.88
CA GLN A 80 -4.20 -19.02 -4.27
C GLN A 80 -5.12 -18.51 -5.38
N ASP A 81 -5.35 -19.35 -6.40
CA ASP A 81 -6.24 -19.05 -7.53
C ASP A 81 -7.71 -19.14 -7.10
N ILE A 82 -8.18 -18.07 -6.47
CA ILE A 82 -9.55 -17.88 -6.00
C ILE A 82 -10.14 -16.73 -6.81
N ALA A 83 -11.22 -17.00 -7.55
CA ALA A 83 -11.85 -16.01 -8.41
C ALA A 83 -12.33 -14.78 -7.60
N LEU A 84 -11.98 -13.59 -8.09
CA LEU A 84 -12.40 -12.31 -7.53
C LEU A 84 -13.36 -11.62 -8.49
N THR A 85 -14.46 -11.07 -7.95
CA THR A 85 -15.30 -10.13 -8.70
C THR A 85 -14.75 -8.73 -8.50
N ILE A 86 -14.12 -8.18 -9.52
CA ILE A 86 -13.47 -6.86 -9.47
C ILE A 86 -14.36 -5.86 -10.20
N LEU A 87 -14.82 -4.84 -9.47
CA LEU A 87 -15.67 -3.78 -10.03
C LEU A 87 -14.87 -2.59 -10.55
N PHE A 88 -13.67 -2.40 -10.01
CA PHE A 88 -12.75 -1.35 -10.43
C PHE A 88 -11.32 -1.79 -10.16
N GLU A 89 -10.40 -1.49 -11.08
CA GLU A 89 -8.97 -1.69 -10.89
C GLU A 89 -8.18 -0.70 -11.73
N ASP A 90 -7.20 -0.06 -11.11
CA ASP A 90 -6.19 0.78 -11.75
C ASP A 90 -4.78 0.45 -11.24
N GLU A 91 -3.80 1.32 -11.49
CA GLU A 91 -2.42 1.13 -11.01
C GLU A 91 -2.27 1.34 -9.50
N HIS A 92 -3.21 2.02 -8.84
CA HIS A 92 -3.12 2.46 -7.46
C HIS A 92 -3.94 1.61 -6.49
N LEU A 93 -5.12 1.14 -6.91
CA LEU A 93 -6.05 0.38 -6.08
C LEU A 93 -6.97 -0.52 -6.92
N LEU A 94 -7.72 -1.38 -6.23
CA LEU A 94 -8.83 -2.13 -6.80
C LEU A 94 -10.01 -2.17 -5.82
N VAL A 95 -11.21 -2.42 -6.34
CA VAL A 95 -12.44 -2.61 -5.57
C VAL A 95 -13.01 -4.00 -5.87
N VAL A 96 -13.04 -4.85 -4.86
CA VAL A 96 -13.59 -6.21 -4.93
C VAL A 96 -15.02 -6.20 -4.40
N ASP A 97 -15.92 -6.87 -5.10
CA ASP A 97 -17.19 -7.31 -4.53
C ASP A 97 -16.98 -8.66 -3.83
N LYS A 98 -16.79 -8.61 -2.50
CA LYS A 98 -16.50 -9.81 -1.70
C LYS A 98 -17.80 -10.61 -1.49
N PRO A 99 -17.85 -11.90 -1.82
CA PRO A 99 -19.00 -12.73 -1.46
C PRO A 99 -19.07 -12.96 0.06
N ALA A 100 -20.28 -13.23 0.57
CA ALA A 100 -20.45 -13.76 1.92
C ALA A 100 -19.80 -15.15 2.03
N GLY A 101 -19.29 -15.50 3.21
CA GLY A 101 -18.55 -16.73 3.47
C GLY A 101 -17.04 -16.62 3.23
N LEU A 102 -16.56 -15.63 2.49
CA LEU A 102 -15.13 -15.41 2.26
C LEU A 102 -14.51 -14.58 3.40
N VAL A 103 -13.49 -15.14 4.07
CA VAL A 103 -12.73 -14.44 5.11
C VAL A 103 -11.76 -13.45 4.48
N VAL A 104 -11.62 -12.26 5.06
CA VAL A 104 -10.72 -11.21 4.53
C VAL A 104 -9.25 -11.55 4.78
N HIS A 105 -8.86 -11.74 6.05
CA HIS A 105 -7.48 -12.01 6.47
C HIS A 105 -7.35 -13.38 7.13
N PRO A 106 -6.23 -14.10 6.92
CA PRO A 106 -5.92 -15.32 7.65
C PRO A 106 -6.03 -15.12 9.17
N ALA A 107 -6.70 -16.05 9.82
CA ALA A 107 -6.95 -16.05 11.26
C ALA A 107 -7.10 -17.49 11.77
N ALA A 108 -7.16 -17.67 13.09
CA ALA A 108 -7.42 -18.98 13.68
C ALA A 108 -8.72 -19.58 13.08
N GLY A 109 -8.61 -20.81 12.57
CA GLY A 109 -9.71 -21.51 11.89
C GLY A 109 -9.86 -21.24 10.38
N ASN A 110 -9.18 -20.23 9.82
CA ASN A 110 -9.08 -19.98 8.37
C ASN A 110 -7.67 -19.45 8.07
N LEU A 111 -6.70 -20.37 8.02
CA LEU A 111 -5.28 -20.04 7.82
C LEU A 111 -4.96 -19.65 6.37
N ASP A 112 -5.80 -20.09 5.43
CA ASP A 112 -5.74 -19.80 4.00
C ASP A 112 -7.16 -19.73 3.42
N GLY A 113 -7.30 -19.73 2.09
CA GLY A 113 -8.60 -19.62 1.42
C GLY A 113 -9.26 -18.25 1.61
N THR A 114 -8.47 -17.22 1.90
CA THR A 114 -8.95 -15.87 2.24
C THR A 114 -8.82 -14.91 1.07
N LEU A 115 -9.47 -13.74 1.16
CA LEU A 115 -9.32 -12.66 0.19
C LEU A 115 -7.84 -12.24 0.04
N VAL A 116 -7.04 -12.28 1.11
CA VAL A 116 -5.60 -12.07 1.04
C VAL A 116 -4.92 -13.04 0.08
N ASN A 117 -5.21 -14.34 0.16
CA ASN A 117 -4.60 -15.34 -0.70
C ASN A 117 -4.99 -15.12 -2.17
N ALA A 118 -6.27 -14.78 -2.40
CA ALA A 118 -6.79 -14.43 -3.73
C ALA A 118 -6.11 -13.19 -4.32
N LEU A 119 -5.93 -12.13 -3.52
CA LEU A 119 -5.28 -10.89 -3.95
C LEU A 119 -3.80 -11.08 -4.26
N LEU A 120 -3.10 -11.90 -3.47
CA LEU A 120 -1.70 -12.24 -3.74
C LEU A 120 -1.55 -12.96 -5.08
N HIS A 121 -2.49 -13.82 -5.44
CA HIS A 121 -2.53 -14.47 -6.76
C HIS A 121 -2.87 -13.47 -7.87
N HIS A 122 -4.01 -12.77 -7.75
CA HIS A 122 -4.50 -11.83 -8.77
C HIS A 122 -3.49 -10.76 -9.13
N CYS A 123 -2.84 -10.18 -8.12
CA CYS A 123 -1.90 -9.09 -8.34
C CYS A 123 -0.49 -9.59 -8.70
N ALA A 124 -0.18 -10.89 -8.61
CA ALA A 124 1.09 -11.50 -9.02
C ALA A 124 2.37 -10.69 -8.65
N GLY A 125 2.43 -10.16 -7.42
CA GLY A 125 3.56 -9.35 -6.94
C GLY A 125 3.48 -7.84 -7.21
N GLN A 126 2.41 -7.36 -7.83
CA GLN A 126 2.11 -5.92 -8.05
C GLN A 126 1.45 -5.25 -6.83
N LEU A 127 1.40 -5.91 -5.68
CA LEU A 127 0.92 -5.32 -4.44
C LEU A 127 2.02 -4.52 -3.76
N SER A 128 1.63 -3.39 -3.17
CA SER A 128 2.50 -2.54 -2.37
C SER A 128 3.24 -3.33 -1.29
N GLY A 129 4.56 -3.21 -1.27
CA GLY A 129 5.39 -3.74 -0.21
C GLY A 129 5.41 -2.81 0.99
N ILE A 130 4.39 -2.87 1.85
CA ILE A 130 4.33 -2.04 3.05
C ILE A 130 5.56 -2.34 3.92
N GLY A 131 6.44 -1.36 4.06
CA GLY A 131 7.69 -1.52 4.81
C GLY A 131 8.66 -2.53 4.22
N GLY A 132 8.50 -2.94 2.94
CA GLY A 132 9.32 -3.97 2.32
C GLY A 132 8.84 -5.39 2.61
N VAL A 133 7.56 -5.57 2.97
CA VAL A 133 6.90 -6.88 3.00
C VAL A 133 5.69 -6.80 2.07
N ALA A 134 5.58 -7.72 1.12
CA ALA A 134 4.40 -7.85 0.28
C ALA A 134 3.21 -8.07 1.21
N ARG A 135 2.33 -7.08 1.33
CA ARG A 135 1.09 -7.20 2.08
C ARG A 135 -0.05 -6.92 1.12
N PRO A 136 -1.11 -7.73 1.14
CA PRO A 136 -2.35 -7.36 0.45
C PRO A 136 -2.79 -6.03 1.05
N GLY A 137 -2.98 -5.01 0.20
CA GLY A 137 -3.23 -3.63 0.62
C GLY A 137 -4.60 -3.39 1.24
N ILE A 138 -5.09 -4.35 2.03
CA ILE A 138 -6.28 -4.26 2.84
C ILE A 138 -6.04 -3.24 3.96
N VAL A 139 -6.86 -2.20 3.97
CA VAL A 139 -6.87 -1.12 4.96
C VAL A 139 -8.11 -1.16 5.86
N HIS A 140 -9.06 -2.03 5.53
CA HIS A 140 -10.34 -2.19 6.23
C HIS A 140 -10.89 -3.58 5.94
N ARG A 141 -11.84 -4.05 6.76
CA ARG A 141 -12.45 -5.36 6.59
C ARG A 141 -13.96 -5.30 6.80
N ILE A 142 -14.64 -6.27 6.21
CA ILE A 142 -16.00 -6.67 6.55
C ILE A 142 -15.97 -8.11 7.06
N ASP A 143 -17.02 -8.52 7.78
CA ASP A 143 -17.07 -9.85 8.38
C ASP A 143 -17.20 -10.95 7.32
N LYS A 144 -16.90 -12.20 7.72
CA LYS A 144 -16.93 -13.38 6.85
C LYS A 144 -18.24 -13.45 6.06
N ASP A 145 -19.37 -13.34 6.75
CA ASP A 145 -20.71 -13.49 6.18
C ASP A 145 -21.32 -12.17 5.71
N THR A 146 -20.56 -11.07 5.76
CA THR A 146 -20.93 -9.81 5.09
C THR A 146 -20.40 -9.83 3.66
N SER A 147 -21.28 -9.61 2.69
CA SER A 147 -20.89 -9.36 1.30
C SER A 147 -20.68 -7.88 1.03
N GLY A 148 -20.04 -7.56 -0.09
CA GLY A 148 -19.99 -6.21 -0.63
C GLY A 148 -18.58 -5.67 -0.80
N LEU A 149 -18.51 -4.35 -0.95
CA LEU A 149 -17.35 -3.68 -1.52
C LEU A 149 -16.19 -3.54 -0.54
N LEU A 150 -15.01 -3.97 -0.99
CA LEU A 150 -13.73 -3.76 -0.33
C LEU A 150 -12.76 -3.05 -1.27
N VAL A 151 -12.35 -1.84 -0.91
CA VAL A 151 -11.18 -1.18 -1.53
C VAL A 151 -9.87 -1.78 -1.02
N VAL A 152 -8.94 -2.07 -1.94
CA VAL A 152 -7.61 -2.64 -1.70
C VAL A 152 -6.56 -1.76 -2.37
N ALA A 153 -5.53 -1.35 -1.63
CA ALA A 153 -4.42 -0.59 -2.19
C ALA A 153 -3.44 -1.49 -2.97
N LYS A 154 -2.99 -1.02 -4.13
CA LYS A 154 -1.90 -1.62 -4.93
C LYS A 154 -0.59 -0.84 -4.79
N SER A 155 -0.63 0.44 -4.40
CA SER A 155 0.55 1.27 -4.17
C SER A 155 0.69 1.72 -2.71
N ASP A 156 1.92 2.00 -2.27
CA ASP A 156 2.21 2.53 -0.93
C ASP A 156 1.47 3.85 -0.68
N ALA A 157 1.42 4.71 -1.69
CA ALA A 157 0.73 6.01 -1.62
C ALA A 157 -0.78 5.84 -1.43
N ALA A 158 -1.42 4.94 -2.20
CA ALA A 158 -2.84 4.63 -2.04
C ALA A 158 -3.13 4.01 -0.66
N HIS A 159 -2.27 3.12 -0.18
CA HIS A 159 -2.42 2.50 1.13
C HIS A 159 -2.41 3.54 2.25
N GLU A 160 -1.40 4.43 2.27
CA GLU A 160 -1.31 5.51 3.26
C GLU A 160 -2.51 6.46 3.17
N GLY A 161 -2.91 6.85 1.96
CA GLY A 161 -4.05 7.72 1.71
C GLY A 161 -5.36 7.12 2.22
N LEU A 162 -5.64 5.86 1.88
CA LEU A 162 -6.84 5.17 2.33
C LEU A 162 -6.82 4.95 3.84
N ALA A 163 -5.70 4.51 4.42
CA ALA A 163 -5.57 4.31 5.87
C ALA A 163 -5.89 5.60 6.65
N LYS A 164 -5.38 6.76 6.20
CA LYS A 164 -5.72 8.07 6.77
C LYS A 164 -7.22 8.36 6.66
N GLN A 165 -7.82 8.10 5.49
CA GLN A 165 -9.22 8.37 5.27
C GLN A 165 -10.14 7.49 6.14
N PHE A 166 -9.80 6.21 6.32
CA PHE A 166 -10.48 5.30 7.24
C PHE A 166 -10.34 5.74 8.70
N ALA A 167 -9.13 6.10 9.13
CA ALA A 167 -8.88 6.60 10.49
C ALA A 167 -9.63 7.91 10.79
N ALA A 168 -9.74 8.80 9.79
CA ALA A 168 -10.47 10.06 9.89
C ALA A 168 -11.98 9.93 9.70
N HIS A 169 -12.51 8.73 9.42
CA HIS A 169 -13.92 8.50 9.06
C HIS A 169 -14.43 9.39 7.90
N SER A 170 -13.55 9.74 6.97
CA SER A 170 -13.86 10.62 5.83
C SER A 170 -14.44 9.89 4.60
N ILE A 171 -14.52 8.55 4.66
CA ILE A 171 -15.08 7.71 3.61
C ILE A 171 -16.55 7.43 3.90
N ASP A 172 -17.45 7.76 2.97
CA ASP A 172 -18.86 7.32 3.03
C ASP A 172 -18.95 5.83 2.72
N ARG A 173 -19.56 5.08 3.62
CA ARG A 173 -19.80 3.63 3.49
C ARG A 173 -21.25 3.37 3.82
N ARG A 174 -21.96 2.79 2.85
CA ARG A 174 -23.37 2.45 2.99
C ARG A 174 -23.55 0.96 2.98
N TYR A 175 -24.34 0.48 3.93
CA TYR A 175 -24.71 -0.92 4.06
C TYR A 175 -26.19 -1.06 3.79
N VAL A 176 -26.55 -2.06 3.01
CA VAL A 176 -27.94 -2.50 2.88
C VAL A 176 -28.09 -3.70 3.80
N ALA A 177 -29.07 -3.62 4.70
CA ALA A 177 -29.34 -4.68 5.67
C ALA A 177 -30.84 -4.93 5.80
N ILE A 178 -31.20 -6.18 6.08
CA ILE A 178 -32.54 -6.58 6.50
C ILE A 178 -32.46 -6.88 7.99
N VAL A 179 -33.36 -6.28 8.77
CA VAL A 179 -33.42 -6.44 10.23
C VAL A 179 -34.69 -7.16 10.65
N ASN A 180 -34.62 -7.88 11.77
CA ASN A 180 -35.80 -8.44 12.41
C ASN A 180 -36.43 -7.37 13.34
N GLY A 181 -37.70 -7.04 13.12
CA GLY A 181 -38.42 -5.98 13.81
C GLY A 181 -38.36 -4.62 13.09
N VAL A 182 -38.89 -3.58 13.75
CA VAL A 182 -38.92 -2.21 13.22
C VAL A 182 -38.03 -1.31 14.08
N PRO A 183 -36.96 -0.71 13.51
CA PRO A 183 -36.14 0.26 14.23
C PRO A 183 -37.00 1.43 14.74
N LYS A 184 -36.78 1.85 15.99
CA LYS A 184 -37.41 3.07 16.49
C LYS A 184 -36.82 4.26 15.73
N ALA A 185 -37.67 5.21 15.33
CA ALA A 185 -37.18 6.50 14.86
C ALA A 185 -36.38 7.16 15.99
N GLY A 186 -35.17 7.60 15.68
CA GLY A 186 -34.31 8.36 16.58
C GLY A 186 -34.71 9.83 16.64
#